data_AF-A0A925MJD5-F1
#
_entry.id   AF-A0A925MJD5-F1
#
_cell.length_a   1.000
_cell.length_b   1.000
_cell.length_c   1.000
_cell.angle_alpha   90.00
_cell.angle_beta   90.00
_cell.angle_gamma   90.00
#
_symmetry.space_group_name_H-M   'P 1'
#
loop_
_entity.id
_entity.type
_entity.pdbx_description
1 polymer ?
#
loop_
_entity_poly.entity_id
_entity_poly.type
_entity_poly.pdbx_seq_one_letter_code
_entity_poly.pdbx_strand_id
1 'polypeptide(L)'
;MDESQLPLKIHRPLNNTTILLDPEIPGEGRELKLLTNLPAEVTWTCETLEITDAIARLTEGTHELIAMDQRNGSEHRIVIHVKKL
;
A
#
# COMPACT_ATOMS: atom_id res chain seq x y z
N MET A 1 -19.51 3.91 -19.92
CA MET A 1 -19.26 3.07 -18.72
C MET A 1 -18.65 4.04 -17.74
N ASP A 2 -19.48 4.53 -16.83
CA ASP A 2 -19.17 5.66 -15.96
C ASP A 2 -18.20 5.19 -14.87
N GLU A 3 -16.91 5.52 -15.00
CA GLU A 3 -15.85 5.14 -14.07
C GLU A 3 -16.04 5.74 -12.66
N SER A 4 -16.96 6.71 -12.54
CA SER A 4 -17.31 7.44 -11.32
C SER A 4 -17.98 6.60 -10.22
N GLN A 5 -18.39 5.36 -10.51
CA GLN A 5 -19.06 4.47 -9.54
C GLN A 5 -18.25 3.22 -9.14
N LEU A 6 -17.01 3.06 -9.63
CA LEU A 6 -16.22 1.89 -9.29
C LEU A 6 -15.79 1.95 -7.81
N PRO A 7 -16.06 0.90 -7.01
CA PRO A 7 -15.62 0.87 -5.61
C PRO A 7 -14.10 0.83 -5.56
N LEU A 8 -13.51 1.50 -4.55
CA LEU A 8 -12.07 1.46 -4.31
C LEU A 8 -11.60 0.00 -4.22
N LYS A 9 -10.68 -0.39 -5.10
CA LYS A 9 -10.12 -1.74 -5.09
C LYS A 9 -8.61 -1.65 -5.05
N ILE A 10 -8.01 -2.28 -4.05
CA ILE A 10 -6.57 -2.42 -3.94
C ILE A 10 -6.15 -3.63 -4.79
N HIS A 11 -5.28 -3.40 -5.76
CA HIS A 11 -4.67 -4.45 -6.57
C HIS A 11 -3.41 -4.98 -5.89
N ARG A 12 -2.57 -4.10 -5.32
CA ARG A 12 -1.35 -4.47 -4.60
C ARG A 12 -1.04 -3.47 -3.49
N PRO A 13 -0.48 -3.91 -2.35
CA PRO A 13 -0.39 -5.30 -1.90
C PRO A 13 -1.77 -5.91 -1.59
N LEU A 14 -1.87 -7.24 -1.54
CA LEU A 14 -3.08 -7.90 -1.05
C LEU A 14 -3.07 -7.91 0.49
N ASN A 15 -4.25 -7.98 1.11
CA ASN A 15 -4.35 -8.14 2.55
C ASN A 15 -3.61 -9.41 3.00
N ASN A 16 -2.91 -9.29 4.12
CA ASN A 16 -2.06 -10.30 4.73
C ASN A 16 -0.89 -10.77 3.86
N THR A 17 -0.48 -10.00 2.85
CA THR A 17 0.72 -10.29 2.06
C THR A 17 1.95 -10.31 2.96
N THR A 18 2.83 -11.29 2.76
CA THR A 18 4.16 -11.32 3.37
C THR A 18 5.21 -10.92 2.33
N ILE A 19 5.97 -9.88 2.63
CA ILE A 19 7.05 -9.34 1.80
C ILE A 19 8.37 -9.71 2.48
N LEU A 20 9.31 -10.22 1.69
CA LEU A 20 10.64 -10.55 2.15
C LEU A 20 11.58 -9.40 1.75
N LEU A 21 12.14 -8.73 2.75
CA LEU A 21 13.20 -7.75 2.58
C LEU A 21 14.52 -8.48 2.41
N ASP A 22 15.18 -8.23 1.29
CA ASP A 22 16.53 -8.67 1.06
C ASP A 22 17.51 -7.63 1.66
N PRO A 23 18.29 -7.99 2.71
CA PRO A 23 19.21 -7.06 3.33
C PRO A 23 20.46 -6.77 2.49
N GLU A 24 20.73 -7.57 1.45
CA GLU A 24 21.90 -7.43 0.58
C GLU A 24 21.67 -6.39 -0.52
N ILE A 25 20.41 -6.02 -0.79
CA ILE A 25 20.05 -4.97 -1.76
C ILE A 25 19.82 -3.62 -1.03
N PRO A 26 20.76 -2.67 -1.10
CA PRO A 26 20.56 -1.34 -0.53
C PRO A 26 19.50 -0.57 -1.33
N GLY A 27 18.51 0.00 -0.63
CA GLY A 27 17.53 0.92 -1.22
C GLY A 27 16.40 0.23 -1.98
N GLU A 28 16.70 -0.45 -3.08
CA GLU A 28 15.69 -0.93 -4.06
C GLU A 28 14.81 -2.06 -3.53
N GLY A 29 15.31 -2.89 -2.60
CA GLY A 29 14.53 -3.98 -1.99
C GLY A 29 13.49 -3.52 -0.97
N ARG A 30 13.44 -2.22 -0.63
CA ARG A 30 12.63 -1.67 0.47
C ARG A 30 11.45 -0.83 -0.01
N GLU A 31 11.10 -0.86 -1.28
CA GLU A 31 10.01 -0.05 -1.82
C GLU A 31 8.88 -0.94 -2.33
N LEU A 32 7.66 -0.62 -1.91
CA LEU A 32 6.45 -1.30 -2.35
C LEU A 32 5.53 -0.32 -3.06
N LYS A 33 5.28 -0.58 -4.34
CA LYS A 33 4.28 0.17 -5.11
C LYS A 33 2.87 -0.25 -4.69
N LEU A 34 2.10 0.73 -4.24
CA LEU A 34 0.71 0.60 -3.87
C LEU A 34 -0.15 0.86 -5.11
N LEU A 35 -0.87 -0.17 -5.55
CA LEU A 35 -1.67 -0.12 -6.76
C LEU A 35 -3.14 -0.26 -6.41
N THR A 36 -3.96 0.68 -6.86
CA THR A 36 -5.42 0.65 -6.78
C THR A 36 -6.02 0.84 -8.17
N ASN A 37 -7.31 0.59 -8.30
CA ASN A 37 -8.02 0.92 -9.55
C ASN A 37 -8.13 2.45 -9.76
N LEU A 38 -7.92 3.25 -8.70
CA LEU A 38 -8.10 4.70 -8.67
C LEU A 38 -6.88 5.40 -8.03
N PRO A 39 -5.71 5.37 -8.67
CA PRO A 39 -4.49 5.89 -8.07
C PRO A 39 -4.54 7.42 -7.85
N ALA A 40 -5.28 8.15 -8.69
CA ALA A 40 -5.43 9.61 -8.57
C ALA A 40 -6.44 10.05 -7.49
N GLU A 41 -7.31 9.15 -7.05
CA GLU A 41 -8.42 9.46 -6.14
C GLU A 41 -8.28 8.73 -4.80
N VAL A 42 -7.08 8.21 -4.51
CA VAL A 42 -6.78 7.49 -3.27
C VAL A 42 -5.64 8.15 -2.53
N THR A 43 -5.81 8.33 -1.23
CA THR A 43 -4.73 8.73 -0.33
C THR A 43 -4.33 7.52 0.49
N TRP A 44 -3.04 7.18 0.43
CA TRP A 44 -2.47 6.10 1.22
C TRP A 44 -1.84 6.64 2.49
N THR A 45 -2.17 6.03 3.62
CA THR A 45 -1.60 6.35 4.92
C THR A 45 -1.16 5.08 5.65
N CYS A 46 -0.11 5.23 6.45
CA CYS A 46 0.41 4.19 7.33
C CYS A 46 1.07 4.85 8.54
N GLU A 47 0.87 4.30 9.73
CA GLU A 47 1.50 4.84 10.95
C GLU A 47 2.98 4.45 11.07
N THR A 48 3.38 3.36 10.40
CA THR A 48 4.71 2.74 10.61
C THR A 48 5.60 2.79 9.38
N LEU A 49 5.05 3.03 8.19
CA LEU A 49 5.78 3.12 6.93
C LEU A 49 5.66 4.53 6.36
N GLU A 50 6.75 5.01 5.77
CA GLU A 50 6.76 6.25 5.00
C GLU A 50 6.17 5.97 3.62
N ILE A 51 5.18 6.76 3.19
CA ILE A 51 4.54 6.60 1.88
C ILE A 51 4.72 7.90 1.10
N THR A 52 5.37 7.80 -0.06
CA THR A 52 5.57 8.93 -1.00
C THR A 52 5.13 8.49 -2.38
N ASP A 53 4.25 9.26 -3.03
CA ASP A 53 3.77 8.97 -4.40
C ASP A 53 3.25 7.52 -4.59
N ALA A 54 2.45 7.04 -3.62
CA ALA A 54 1.97 5.65 -3.57
C ALA A 54 3.08 4.58 -3.54
N ILE A 55 4.29 4.94 -3.10
CA ILE A 55 5.40 4.03 -2.82
C ILE A 55 5.59 3.99 -1.30
N ALA A 56 5.36 2.82 -0.71
CA ALA A 56 5.62 2.57 0.71
C ALA A 56 7.05 2.09 0.91
N ARG A 57 7.78 2.78 1.78
CA ARG A 57 9.12 2.38 2.21
C ARG A 57 9.04 1.35 3.31
N LEU A 58 9.23 0.09 2.93
CA LEU A 58 9.18 -1.10 3.77
C LEU A 58 10.24 -1.08 4.87
N THR A 59 9.78 -1.27 6.09
CA THR A 59 10.58 -1.60 7.27
C THR A 59 10.17 -2.99 7.76
N GLU A 60 10.99 -3.65 8.57
CA GLU A 60 10.58 -4.95 9.12
C GLU A 60 9.43 -4.78 10.12
N GLY A 61 8.45 -5.69 10.09
CA GLY A 61 7.32 -5.64 11.01
C GLY A 61 5.98 -5.97 10.36
N THR A 62 4.91 -5.68 11.08
CA THR A 62 3.53 -5.76 10.58
C THR A 62 3.02 -4.34 10.42
N HIS A 63 2.49 -4.02 9.24
CA HIS A 63 2.09 -2.66 8.89
C HIS A 63 0.66 -2.66 8.37
N GLU A 64 -0.16 -1.78 8.94
CA GLU A 64 -1.50 -1.50 8.44
C GLU A 64 -1.43 -0.35 7.45
N LEU A 65 -1.83 -0.62 6.21
CA LEU A 65 -1.97 0.37 5.15
C LEU A 65 -3.46 0.72 5.02
N ILE A 66 -3.76 2.01 4.99
CA ILE A 66 -5.10 2.53 4.83
C ILE A 66 -5.16 3.27 3.49
N ALA A 67 -6.03 2.82 2.61
CA ALA A 67 -6.35 3.45 1.35
C ALA A 67 -7.68 4.19 1.50
N MET A 68 -7.66 5.52 1.43
CA MET A 68 -8.85 6.36 1.56
C MET A 68 -9.25 6.93 0.20
N ASP A 69 -10.44 6.58 -0.28
CA ASP A 69 -11.06 7.14 -1.49
C ASP A 69 -11.47 8.59 -1.22
N GLN A 70 -10.91 9.53 -1.97
CA GLN A 70 -11.15 10.97 -1.82
C GLN A 70 -12.54 11.40 -2.32
N ARG A 71 -13.21 10.59 -3.15
CA ARG A 71 -14.52 10.96 -3.73
C ARG A 71 -15.66 10.76 -2.74
N ASN A 72 -15.64 9.63 -2.02
CA ASN A 72 -16.72 9.22 -1.12
C ASN A 72 -16.26 9.05 0.33
N GLY A 73 -14.97 9.21 0.64
CA GLY A 73 -14.42 9.02 1.98
C GLY A 73 -14.35 7.56 2.43
N SER A 74 -14.47 6.61 1.51
CA SER A 74 -14.41 5.18 1.84
C SER A 74 -12.99 4.75 2.17
N GLU A 75 -12.80 4.10 3.33
CA GLU A 75 -11.52 3.58 3.76
C GLU A 75 -11.42 2.07 3.50
N HIS A 76 -10.30 1.63 2.95
CA HIS A 76 -9.93 0.23 2.88
C HIS A 76 -8.63 -0.01 3.63
N ARG A 77 -8.66 -0.93 4.59
CA ARG A 77 -7.52 -1.27 5.42
C ARG A 77 -6.99 -2.63 5.02
N ILE A 78 -5.68 -2.72 4.87
CA ILE A 78 -4.98 -3.96 4.62
C ILE A 78 -3.77 -4.07 5.52
N VAL A 79 -3.46 -5.29 5.91
CA VAL A 79 -2.27 -5.57 6.71
C VAL A 79 -1.23 -6.22 5.80
N ILE A 80 0.02 -5.79 5.90
CA ILE A 80 1.16 -6.47 5.29
C ILE A 80 2.16 -6.87 6.35
N HIS A 81 2.87 -7.96 6.10
CA HIS A 81 3.93 -8.46 6.97
C HIS A 81 5.24 -8.34 6.20
N VAL A 82 6.21 -7.67 6.78
CA VAL A 82 7.52 -7.48 6.18
C VAL A 82 8.53 -8.20 7.05
N LYS A 83 9.19 -9.21 6.48
CA LYS A 83 10.20 -10.02 7.16
C LYS A 83 11.53 -9.85 6.46
N LYS A 84 12.61 -9.81 7.21
CA LYS A 84 13.96 -9.93 6.63
C LYS A 84 14.24 -11.41 6.37
N LEU A 85 14.87 -11.69 5.22
CA LEU A 85 15.45 -13.00 4.91
C LEU A 85 16.64 -13.30 5.83
#